data_AF-A0A3P8WMS7-F1
#
_entry.id   AF-A0A3P8WMS7-F1
#
_cell.length_a   1.000
_cell.length_b   1.000
_cell.length_c   1.000
_cell.angle_alpha   90.00
_cell.angle_beta   90.00
_cell.angle_gamma   90.00
#
_symmetry.space_group_name_H-M   'P 1'
#
loop_
_entity.id
_entity.type
_entity.pdbx_description
1 polymer ?
#
loop_
_entity_poly.entity_id
_entity_poly.type
_entity_poly.pdbx_seq_one_letter_code
_entity_poly.pdbx_strand_id
1 'polypeptide(L)'
;MNTLRLYPSSSALLPLLLPLLLQLQLLTLCPSATSALPLRAGDSGCAQCSLLFRNLLLNVTDLLQSDNLCFGITSDKAVVKSQTETLLTCTPPLTQNSSCNLQRNVSFSERDCLRNIMKDLLYYEAAIKSYIHSPLRSPEEEVALLSPTLGVIESLKNCSLLKSEDIKYSEDVAQMWGSDTYTNRQEMCKMMRGFYVRAITINRAMGYISSGEHRK
;
A
#
# COMPACT_ATOMS: atom_id res chain seq x y z
N MET A 1 35.72 -61.87 -43.28
CA MET A 1 34.29 -61.56 -43.11
C MET A 1 33.86 -62.03 -41.73
N ASN A 2 32.96 -61.27 -41.10
CA ASN A 2 32.32 -61.44 -39.79
C ASN A 2 32.99 -60.79 -38.57
N THR A 3 32.62 -59.52 -38.39
CA THR A 3 32.60 -58.74 -37.15
C THR A 3 31.45 -59.22 -36.25
N LEU A 4 31.75 -59.64 -35.02
CA LEU A 4 30.75 -59.82 -33.96
C LEU A 4 30.80 -58.63 -33.01
N ARG A 5 29.72 -57.84 -33.02
CA ARG A 5 29.41 -56.81 -32.02
C ARG A 5 29.06 -57.48 -30.70
N LEU A 6 29.75 -57.12 -29.62
CA LEU A 6 29.28 -57.31 -28.26
C LEU A 6 28.72 -55.98 -27.75
N TYR A 7 27.42 -55.97 -27.49
CA TYR A 7 26.65 -54.90 -26.85
C TYR A 7 27.14 -54.67 -25.40
N PRO A 8 27.27 -53.43 -24.93
CA PRO A 8 27.17 -53.14 -23.51
C PRO A 8 25.71 -52.99 -23.08
N SER A 9 25.46 -53.55 -21.91
CA SER A 9 24.25 -53.66 -21.11
C SER A 9 23.48 -52.35 -20.85
N SER A 10 22.16 -52.39 -21.11
CA SER A 10 21.16 -51.36 -20.80
C SER A 10 20.77 -51.29 -19.31
N SER A 11 21.72 -51.11 -18.38
CA SER A 11 21.40 -51.08 -16.94
C SER A 11 22.10 -49.98 -16.14
N ALA A 12 22.75 -49.02 -16.78
CA ALA A 12 23.49 -47.95 -16.09
C ALA A 12 22.81 -46.56 -16.09
N LEU A 13 21.57 -46.43 -16.57
CA LEU A 13 20.85 -45.13 -16.62
C LEU A 13 19.74 -44.96 -15.57
N LEU A 14 19.45 -45.99 -14.76
CA LEU A 14 18.38 -45.92 -13.77
C LEU A 14 18.71 -45.25 -12.42
N PRO A 15 19.96 -45.16 -11.92
CA PRO A 15 20.18 -44.61 -10.56
C PRO A 15 20.28 -43.08 -10.53
N LEU A 16 20.29 -42.40 -11.68
CA LEU A 16 20.44 -40.93 -11.76
C LEU A 16 19.12 -40.16 -11.90
N LEU A 17 17.98 -40.85 -12.09
CA LEU A 17 16.65 -40.21 -12.17
C LEU A 17 15.93 -40.12 -10.82
N LEU A 18 16.30 -40.97 -9.85
CA LEU A 18 15.76 -40.95 -8.49
C LEU A 18 16.13 -39.69 -7.66
N PRO A 19 17.37 -39.14 -7.70
CA PRO A 19 17.67 -37.93 -6.93
C PRO A 19 17.02 -36.67 -7.54
N LEU A 20 16.73 -36.66 -8.84
CA LEU A 20 16.06 -35.55 -9.51
C LEU A 20 14.57 -35.46 -9.14
N LEU A 21 13.91 -36.61 -8.96
CA LEU A 21 12.52 -36.69 -8.50
C LEU A 21 12.38 -36.35 -7.01
N LEU A 22 13.37 -36.70 -6.18
CA LEU A 22 13.36 -36.38 -4.75
C LEU A 22 13.57 -34.88 -4.49
N GLN A 23 14.34 -34.17 -5.33
CA GLN A 23 14.48 -32.72 -5.27
C GLN A 23 13.21 -31.97 -5.69
N LEU A 24 12.35 -32.57 -6.51
CA LEU A 24 11.07 -31.98 -6.92
C LEU A 24 9.98 -32.09 -5.83
N GLN A 25 10.12 -33.02 -4.88
CA GLN A 25 9.13 -33.27 -3.82
C GLN A 25 9.39 -32.50 -2.51
N LEU A 26 10.55 -31.84 -2.35
CA LEU A 26 10.79 -30.93 -1.21
C LEU A 26 10.23 -29.51 -1.41
N LEU A 27 9.67 -29.20 -2.58
CA LEU A 27 9.03 -27.91 -2.89
C LEU A 27 7.53 -27.85 -2.51
N THR A 28 6.97 -28.88 -1.86
CA THR A 28 5.54 -28.97 -1.54
C THR A 28 5.20 -29.04 -0.05
N LEU A 29 6.14 -28.71 0.85
CA LEU A 29 5.82 -28.48 2.26
C LEU A 29 6.31 -27.10 2.70
N CYS A 30 5.44 -26.10 2.56
CA CYS A 30 5.53 -24.89 3.39
C CYS A 30 4.60 -25.08 4.60
N PRO A 31 5.13 -25.14 5.83
CA PRO A 31 4.34 -24.86 7.02
C PRO A 31 3.77 -23.44 6.86
N SER A 32 2.51 -23.24 7.24
CA SER A 32 1.83 -21.94 7.21
C SER A 32 2.51 -20.95 8.17
N ALA A 33 3.64 -20.41 7.78
CA ALA A 33 4.24 -19.23 8.37
C ALA A 33 3.69 -18.02 7.60
N THR A 34 3.02 -17.14 8.34
CA THR A 34 2.56 -15.81 7.90
C THR A 34 3.67 -15.10 7.14
N SER A 35 3.58 -15.15 5.83
CA SER A 35 4.46 -14.47 4.90
C SER A 35 3.56 -13.86 3.84
N ALA A 36 3.78 -12.58 3.55
CA ALA A 36 3.08 -11.83 2.52
C ALA A 36 3.29 -12.53 1.16
N LEU A 37 2.37 -13.42 0.80
CA LEU A 37 2.38 -14.17 -0.45
C LEU A 37 1.83 -13.28 -1.60
N PRO A 38 2.31 -13.51 -2.84
CA PRO A 38 1.87 -12.74 -3.98
C PRO A 38 0.40 -13.04 -4.30
N LEU A 39 -0.28 -11.97 -4.72
CA LEU A 39 -1.71 -11.87 -4.99
C LEU A 39 -2.20 -12.98 -5.93
N ARG A 40 -3.36 -13.57 -5.60
CA ARG A 40 -4.20 -14.27 -6.58
C ARG A 40 -4.80 -13.18 -7.48
N ALA A 41 -4.61 -13.27 -8.80
CA ALA A 41 -5.20 -12.35 -9.75
C ALA A 41 -6.73 -12.49 -9.70
N GLY A 42 -7.38 -11.64 -8.90
CA GLY A 42 -8.82 -11.42 -8.94
C GLY A 42 -9.20 -10.59 -10.16
N ASP A 43 -10.49 -10.62 -10.47
CA ASP A 43 -11.17 -9.93 -11.56
C ASP A 43 -10.54 -8.57 -11.94
N SER A 44 -10.44 -8.29 -13.24
CA SER A 44 -9.55 -7.28 -13.85
C SER A 44 -9.63 -5.87 -13.23
N GLY A 45 -10.79 -5.50 -12.65
CA GLY A 45 -10.96 -4.24 -11.92
C GLY A 45 -10.22 -4.17 -10.57
N CYS A 46 -10.14 -5.27 -9.81
CA CYS A 46 -9.47 -5.30 -8.50
C CYS A 46 -7.94 -5.20 -8.64
N ALA A 47 -7.38 -5.82 -9.68
CA ALA A 47 -5.95 -5.78 -9.97
C ALA A 47 -5.48 -4.35 -10.29
N GLN A 48 -6.25 -3.61 -11.10
CA GLN A 48 -5.93 -2.23 -11.46
C GLN A 48 -5.93 -1.30 -10.24
N CYS A 49 -6.93 -1.41 -9.37
CA CYS A 49 -7.00 -0.62 -8.14
C CYS A 49 -5.84 -0.93 -7.18
N SER A 50 -5.47 -2.21 -7.05
CA SER A 50 -4.35 -2.64 -6.21
C SER A 50 -3.01 -2.02 -6.66
N LEU A 51 -2.79 -1.92 -7.98
CA LEU A 51 -1.63 -1.23 -8.53
C LEU A 51 -1.63 0.26 -8.20
N LEU A 52 -2.78 0.93 -8.27
CA LEU A 52 -2.90 2.34 -7.91
C LEU A 52 -2.58 2.60 -6.42
N PHE A 53 -3.04 1.73 -5.51
CA PHE A 53 -2.69 1.85 -4.09
C PHE A 53 -1.21 1.64 -3.82
N ARG A 54 -0.57 0.71 -4.54
CA ARG A 54 0.88 0.52 -4.49
C ARG A 54 1.61 1.76 -5.00
N ASN A 55 1.18 2.32 -6.13
CA ASN A 55 1.76 3.54 -6.69
C ASN A 55 1.59 4.73 -5.74
N LEU A 56 0.48 4.83 -4.99
CA LEU A 56 0.31 5.86 -3.98
C LEU A 56 1.39 5.76 -2.90
N LEU A 57 1.63 4.55 -2.37
CA LEU A 57 2.67 4.33 -1.37
C LEU A 57 4.06 4.67 -1.91
N LEU A 58 4.38 4.26 -3.13
CA LEU A 58 5.66 4.57 -3.76
C LEU A 58 5.85 6.08 -3.97
N ASN A 59 4.86 6.77 -4.56
CA ASN A 59 4.95 8.21 -4.79
C ASN A 59 5.14 8.99 -3.48
N VAL A 60 4.41 8.63 -2.42
CA VAL A 60 4.57 9.28 -1.11
C VAL A 60 5.94 8.97 -0.51
N THR A 61 6.46 7.75 -0.73
CA THR A 61 7.81 7.37 -0.29
C THR A 61 8.88 8.21 -0.99
N ASP A 62 8.81 8.27 -2.33
CA ASP A 62 9.78 8.99 -3.17
C ASP A 62 9.74 10.49 -2.85
N LEU A 63 8.54 11.05 -2.65
CA LEU A 63 8.36 12.44 -2.22
C LEU A 63 9.04 12.72 -0.88
N LEU A 64 8.92 11.82 0.10
CA LEU A 64 9.55 11.99 1.42
C LEU A 64 11.06 11.77 1.39
N GLN A 65 11.57 11.06 0.39
CA GLN A 65 13.01 10.90 0.14
C GLN A 65 13.61 12.08 -0.65
N SER A 66 12.78 12.94 -1.23
CA SER A 66 13.26 14.11 -1.98
C SER A 66 13.86 15.19 -1.07
N ASP A 67 14.92 15.84 -1.57
CA ASP A 67 15.65 16.91 -0.86
C ASP A 67 14.99 18.30 -0.94
N ASN A 68 13.66 18.37 -1.05
CA ASN A 68 12.98 19.65 -1.27
C ASN A 68 11.86 19.92 -0.27
N LEU A 69 10.88 19.02 -0.15
CA LEU A 69 9.73 19.25 0.71
C LEU A 69 10.11 19.16 2.21
N CYS A 70 10.93 18.17 2.57
CA CYS A 70 11.36 17.94 3.95
C CYS A 70 12.77 18.45 4.25
N PHE A 71 13.43 19.11 3.29
CA PHE A 71 14.79 19.60 3.47
C PHE A 71 14.90 20.69 4.54
N GLY A 72 15.91 20.52 5.41
CA GLY A 72 16.13 21.39 6.57
C GLY A 72 15.08 21.25 7.68
N ILE A 73 14.18 20.27 7.61
CA ILE A 73 13.18 19.97 8.64
C ILE A 73 13.65 18.78 9.46
N THR A 74 14.13 19.03 10.67
CA THR A 74 14.70 18.01 11.58
C THR A 74 13.65 17.22 12.36
N SER A 75 12.42 17.73 12.46
CA SER A 75 11.34 17.02 13.14
C SER A 75 11.04 15.74 12.38
N ASP A 76 11.01 14.59 13.07
CA ASP A 76 10.62 13.26 12.59
C ASP A 76 9.10 13.02 12.62
N LYS A 77 8.35 13.94 13.24
CA LYS A 77 6.91 13.81 13.53
C LYS A 77 6.07 13.54 12.28
N ALA A 78 5.24 12.50 12.37
CA ALA A 78 4.15 12.24 11.44
C ALA A 78 2.84 12.73 12.07
N VAL A 79 2.10 13.57 11.34
CA VAL A 79 0.80 14.08 11.81
C VAL A 79 -0.31 13.59 10.89
N VAL A 80 -1.24 12.84 11.46
CA VAL A 80 -2.46 12.41 10.79
C VAL A 80 -3.60 13.30 11.29
N LYS A 81 -3.95 14.31 10.49
CA LYS A 81 -5.05 15.25 10.82
C LYS A 81 -6.41 14.77 10.29
N SER A 82 -6.43 13.79 9.39
CA SER A 82 -7.66 13.15 8.94
C SER A 82 -8.38 12.47 10.10
N GLN A 83 -9.62 12.87 10.37
CA GLN A 83 -10.46 12.37 11.47
C GLN A 83 -11.17 11.04 11.13
N THR A 84 -10.54 10.22 10.29
CA THR A 84 -11.09 8.94 9.85
C THR A 84 -10.77 7.80 10.81
N GLU A 85 -11.66 6.83 10.83
CA GLU A 85 -11.49 5.59 11.57
C GLU A 85 -10.80 4.51 10.71
N THR A 86 -10.00 4.89 9.71
CA THR A 86 -9.35 3.94 8.79
C THR A 86 -8.55 2.88 9.54
N LEU A 87 -7.79 3.27 10.56
CA LEU A 87 -7.04 2.31 11.37
C LEU A 87 -7.96 1.32 12.10
N LEU A 88 -9.10 1.79 12.61
CA LEU A 88 -10.04 0.94 13.34
C LEU A 88 -10.80 -0.01 12.39
N THR A 89 -11.32 0.53 11.30
CA THR A 89 -12.20 -0.19 10.36
C THR A 89 -11.46 -1.08 9.38
N CYS A 90 -10.19 -0.78 9.08
CA CYS A 90 -9.37 -1.55 8.15
C CYS A 90 -8.39 -2.52 8.83
N THR A 91 -8.37 -2.61 10.16
CA THR A 91 -7.57 -3.60 10.87
C THR A 91 -8.28 -4.97 10.78
N PRO A 92 -7.63 -6.02 10.26
CA PRO A 92 -8.18 -7.37 10.29
C PRO A 92 -8.51 -7.80 11.73
N PRO A 93 -9.52 -8.68 11.93
CA PRO A 93 -9.82 -9.18 13.25
C PRO A 93 -8.59 -9.90 13.82
N LEU A 94 -8.29 -9.67 15.09
CA LEU A 94 -7.16 -10.32 15.74
C LEU A 94 -7.47 -11.81 15.85
N THR A 95 -6.68 -12.63 15.16
CA THR A 95 -6.53 -14.04 15.55
C THR A 95 -5.81 -14.04 16.90
N GLN A 96 -6.16 -14.98 17.79
CA GLN A 96 -5.80 -14.99 19.23
C GLN A 96 -4.29 -14.95 19.57
N ASN A 97 -3.40 -14.76 18.59
CA ASN A 97 -1.94 -14.89 18.70
C ASN A 97 -1.16 -13.56 18.54
N SER A 98 -1.83 -12.41 18.44
CA SER A 98 -1.12 -11.12 18.39
C SER A 98 -0.74 -10.65 19.81
N SER A 99 0.56 -10.52 20.08
CA SER A 99 1.14 -10.12 21.37
C SER A 99 0.81 -8.68 21.82
N CYS A 100 0.12 -7.89 20.98
CA CYS A 100 -0.35 -6.55 21.36
C CYS A 100 -1.75 -6.66 21.94
N ASN A 101 -1.92 -6.32 23.23
CA ASN A 101 -3.19 -6.26 23.96
C ASN A 101 -4.15 -5.19 23.38
N LEU A 102 -4.70 -5.43 22.20
CA LEU A 102 -5.74 -4.60 21.62
C LEU A 102 -6.98 -5.46 21.38
N GLN A 103 -7.48 -6.14 22.41
CA GLN A 103 -8.71 -6.92 22.30
C GLN A 103 -9.88 -5.98 21.98
N ARG A 104 -10.17 -5.82 20.69
CA ARG A 104 -11.33 -5.12 20.18
C ARG A 104 -12.11 -6.13 19.35
N ASN A 105 -13.24 -6.55 19.89
CA ASN A 105 -14.22 -7.39 19.21
C ASN A 105 -14.95 -6.56 18.13
N VAL A 106 -14.20 -6.03 17.15
CA VAL A 106 -14.77 -5.30 16.02
C VAL A 106 -14.69 -6.23 14.82
N SER A 107 -15.85 -6.54 14.24
CA SER A 107 -15.92 -7.28 12.99
C SER A 107 -15.39 -6.40 11.87
N PHE A 108 -14.58 -7.00 10.99
CA PHE A 108 -14.09 -6.30 9.82
C PHE A 108 -15.25 -6.04 8.84
N SER A 109 -15.35 -4.80 8.36
CA SER A 109 -16.33 -4.37 7.37
C SER A 109 -15.62 -3.81 6.15
N GLU A 110 -15.62 -4.57 5.04
CA GLU A 110 -15.00 -4.16 3.77
C GLU A 110 -15.52 -2.78 3.33
N ARG A 111 -16.83 -2.58 3.43
CA ARG A 111 -17.50 -1.31 3.10
C ARG A 111 -17.00 -0.14 3.95
N ASP A 112 -16.94 -0.31 5.27
CA ASP A 112 -16.55 0.78 6.17
C ASP A 112 -15.07 1.10 6.05
N CYS A 113 -14.23 0.08 5.84
CA CYS A 113 -12.84 0.27 5.52
C CYS A 113 -12.67 1.10 4.24
N LEU A 114 -13.26 0.67 3.11
CA LEU A 114 -13.15 1.38 1.82
C LEU A 114 -13.70 2.81 1.90
N ARG A 115 -14.79 3.04 2.65
CA ARG A 115 -15.33 4.39 2.88
C ARG A 115 -14.34 5.28 3.63
N ASN A 116 -13.71 4.78 4.69
CA ASN A 116 -12.73 5.55 5.46
C ASN A 116 -11.44 5.80 4.66
N ILE A 117 -11.01 4.83 3.85
CA ILE A 117 -9.92 5.02 2.88
C ILE A 117 -10.24 6.17 1.93
N MET A 118 -11.44 6.20 1.34
CA MET A 118 -11.82 7.31 0.45
C MET A 118 -11.81 8.66 1.17
N LYS A 119 -12.32 8.72 2.41
CA LYS A 119 -12.26 9.95 3.22
C LYS A 119 -10.82 10.41 3.47
N ASP A 120 -9.89 9.49 3.76
CA ASP A 120 -8.47 9.81 3.87
C ASP A 120 -7.93 10.40 2.57
N LEU A 121 -8.20 9.76 1.43
CA LEU A 121 -7.73 10.23 0.13
C LEU A 121 -8.24 11.64 -0.20
N LEU A 122 -9.53 11.90 0.03
CA LEU A 122 -10.13 13.22 -0.17
C LEU A 122 -9.54 14.29 0.76
N TYR A 123 -9.27 13.93 2.02
CA TYR A 123 -8.61 14.83 2.96
C TYR A 123 -7.21 15.23 2.47
N TYR A 124 -6.38 14.26 2.10
CA TYR A 124 -5.02 14.54 1.62
C TYR A 124 -5.02 15.26 0.27
N GLU A 125 -5.94 14.94 -0.64
CA GLU A 125 -6.13 15.68 -1.89
C GLU A 125 -6.39 17.17 -1.62
N ALA A 126 -7.36 17.46 -0.75
CA ALA A 126 -7.70 18.83 -0.39
C ALA A 126 -6.52 19.54 0.29
N ALA A 127 -5.80 18.85 1.17
CA ALA A 127 -4.67 19.42 1.91
C ALA A 127 -3.52 19.77 0.97
N ILE A 128 -3.18 18.87 0.05
CA ILE A 128 -2.15 19.10 -0.97
C ILE A 128 -2.59 20.24 -1.91
N LYS A 129 -3.84 20.22 -2.40
CA LYS A 129 -4.37 21.30 -3.26
C LYS A 129 -4.33 22.64 -2.56
N SER A 130 -4.75 22.71 -1.30
CA SER A 130 -4.74 23.97 -0.54
C SER A 130 -3.31 24.48 -0.32
N TYR A 131 -2.36 23.59 -0.04
CA TYR A 131 -0.95 23.94 0.14
C TYR A 131 -0.30 24.52 -1.11
N ILE A 132 -0.51 23.90 -2.27
CA ILE A 132 0.10 24.39 -3.52
C ILE A 132 -0.44 25.76 -3.96
N HIS A 133 -1.58 26.19 -3.42
CA HIS A 133 -2.12 27.54 -3.59
C HIS A 133 -1.72 28.50 -2.46
N SER A 134 -1.01 28.02 -1.43
CA SER A 134 -0.44 28.85 -0.37
C SER A 134 0.93 29.41 -0.77
N PRO A 135 1.51 30.35 0.00
CA PRO A 135 2.89 30.78 -0.22
C PRO A 135 3.88 29.61 -0.09
N LEU A 136 4.59 29.30 -1.18
CA LEU A 136 5.60 28.24 -1.27
C LEU A 136 7.03 28.81 -1.23
N ARG A 137 8.00 28.00 -0.79
CA ARG A 137 9.43 28.39 -0.83
C ARG A 137 9.98 28.25 -2.25
N SER A 138 9.70 27.11 -2.89
CA SER A 138 10.12 26.78 -4.26
C SER A 138 8.89 26.30 -5.06
N PRO A 139 8.09 27.19 -5.65
CA PRO A 139 6.82 26.81 -6.27
C PRO A 139 6.95 25.70 -7.32
N GLU A 140 7.92 25.82 -8.24
CA GLU A 140 8.13 24.84 -9.31
C GLU A 140 8.49 23.45 -8.77
N GLU A 141 9.46 23.39 -7.85
CA GLU A 141 9.94 22.13 -7.26
C GLU A 141 8.86 21.46 -6.39
N GLU A 142 8.22 22.23 -5.51
CA GLU A 142 7.25 21.70 -4.56
C GLU A 142 5.97 21.23 -5.26
N VAL A 143 5.48 21.97 -6.26
CA VAL A 143 4.35 21.55 -7.08
C VAL A 143 4.69 20.31 -7.90
N ALA A 144 5.87 20.26 -8.53
CA ALA A 144 6.30 19.09 -9.30
C ALA A 144 6.40 17.82 -8.43
N LEU A 145 6.81 17.95 -7.16
CA LEU A 145 6.88 16.84 -6.22
C LEU A 145 5.50 16.35 -5.76
N LEU A 146 4.57 17.26 -5.51
CA LEU A 146 3.25 16.91 -4.97
C LEU A 146 2.25 16.47 -6.05
N SER A 147 2.38 16.96 -7.28
CA SER A 147 1.45 16.70 -8.39
C SER A 147 1.28 15.21 -8.73
N PRO A 148 2.33 14.37 -8.77
CA PRO A 148 2.18 12.93 -8.99
C PRO A 148 1.26 12.26 -7.95
N THR A 149 1.29 12.71 -6.70
CA THR A 149 0.42 12.17 -5.64
C THR A 149 -1.04 12.54 -5.90
N LEU A 150 -1.32 13.78 -6.31
CA LEU A 150 -2.68 14.19 -6.72
C LEU A 150 -3.21 13.36 -7.89
N GLY A 151 -2.36 13.08 -8.90
CA GLY A 151 -2.74 12.27 -10.05
C GLY A 151 -3.10 10.82 -9.67
N VAL A 152 -2.36 10.22 -8.73
CA VAL A 152 -2.70 8.88 -8.23
C VAL A 152 -4.00 8.89 -7.41
N ILE A 153 -4.21 9.90 -6.56
CA ILE A 153 -5.47 10.03 -5.81
C ILE A 153 -6.66 10.18 -6.76
N GLU A 154 -6.54 10.99 -7.81
CA GLU A 154 -7.57 11.13 -8.84
C GLU A 154 -7.89 9.79 -9.51
N SER A 155 -6.85 9.03 -9.86
CA SER A 155 -7.02 7.69 -10.45
C SER A 155 -7.70 6.71 -9.48
N LEU A 156 -7.38 6.79 -8.18
CA LEU A 156 -7.99 5.98 -7.13
C LEU A 156 -9.47 6.32 -6.90
N LYS A 157 -9.86 7.61 -6.98
CA LYS A 157 -11.28 7.99 -6.88
C LYS A 157 -12.14 7.37 -7.98
N ASN A 158 -11.57 7.23 -9.16
CA ASN A 158 -12.23 6.65 -10.33
C ASN A 158 -12.19 5.11 -10.36
N CYS A 159 -11.42 4.48 -9.47
CA CYS A 159 -11.37 3.03 -9.34
C CYS A 159 -12.71 2.48 -8.81
N SER A 160 -13.17 1.37 -9.41
CA SER A 160 -14.47 0.77 -9.11
C SER A 160 -14.66 0.36 -7.65
N LEU A 161 -13.58 -0.03 -6.95
CA LEU A 161 -13.62 -0.43 -5.54
C LEU A 161 -13.94 0.73 -4.59
N LEU A 162 -13.71 1.97 -5.01
CA LEU A 162 -13.91 3.15 -4.18
C LEU A 162 -15.12 3.99 -4.60
N LYS A 163 -15.90 3.53 -5.60
CA LYS A 163 -17.14 4.21 -5.99
C LYS A 163 -18.14 4.18 -4.83
N SER A 164 -18.31 5.31 -4.16
CA SER A 164 -19.34 5.54 -3.15
C SER A 164 -20.05 6.84 -3.49
N GLU A 165 -21.38 6.82 -3.46
CA GLU A 165 -22.18 8.04 -3.50
C GLU A 165 -22.05 8.80 -2.17
N ASP A 166 -21.99 10.12 -2.27
CA ASP A 166 -22.08 11.13 -1.21
C ASP A 166 -21.07 11.06 -0.04
N ILE A 167 -19.77 11.14 -0.32
CA ILE A 167 -18.77 11.49 0.70
C ILE A 167 -18.53 13.00 0.68
N LYS A 168 -19.19 13.73 1.57
CA LYS A 168 -18.92 15.17 1.80
C LYS A 168 -17.58 15.35 2.53
N TYR A 169 -16.76 16.25 2.01
CA TYR A 169 -15.50 16.69 2.62
C TYR A 169 -15.74 17.78 3.66
N SER A 170 -14.86 17.89 4.66
CA SER A 170 -14.88 18.96 5.67
C SER A 170 -14.07 20.16 5.19
N GLU A 171 -14.69 21.34 5.22
CA GLU A 171 -14.17 22.64 4.76
C GLU A 171 -12.92 23.14 5.53
N ASP A 172 -12.56 22.46 6.63
CA ASP A 172 -11.50 22.82 7.58
C ASP A 172 -10.07 22.82 7.01
N VAL A 173 -9.90 22.36 5.77
CA VAL A 173 -8.58 22.30 5.11
C VAL A 173 -8.12 23.67 4.63
N ALA A 174 -9.05 24.60 4.34
CA ALA A 174 -8.74 25.93 3.81
C ALA A 174 -8.02 26.86 4.81
N GLN A 175 -8.07 26.57 6.10
CA GLN A 175 -7.45 27.40 7.15
C GLN A 175 -6.08 26.87 7.62
N MET A 176 -5.51 25.87 6.93
CA MET A 176 -4.32 25.18 7.40
C MET A 176 -3.00 25.95 7.18
N TRP A 177 -2.97 26.89 6.24
CA TRP A 177 -1.73 27.52 5.77
C TRP A 177 -1.65 29.00 6.15
N GLY A 178 -0.49 29.43 6.63
CA GLY A 178 -0.19 30.83 6.94
C GLY A 178 0.58 31.53 5.82
N SER A 179 1.18 32.67 6.14
CA SER A 179 2.04 33.43 5.22
C SER A 179 3.51 32.98 5.23
N ASP A 180 3.95 32.27 6.26
CA ASP A 180 5.34 31.82 6.40
C ASP A 180 5.60 30.52 5.62
N THR A 181 6.43 30.62 4.58
CA THR A 181 6.73 29.49 3.68
C THR A 181 7.48 28.35 4.39
N TYR A 182 8.29 28.66 5.40
CA TYR A 182 9.00 27.63 6.18
C TYR A 182 8.03 26.81 7.03
N THR A 183 7.15 27.46 7.79
CA THR A 183 6.16 26.82 8.65
C THR A 183 5.16 26.02 7.83
N ASN A 184 4.67 26.56 6.71
CA ASN A 184 3.80 25.83 5.79
C ASN A 184 4.48 24.55 5.30
N ARG A 185 5.72 24.66 4.82
CA ARG A 185 6.50 23.51 4.33
C ARG A 185 6.76 22.48 5.43
N GLN A 186 7.05 22.94 6.64
CA GLN A 186 7.23 22.08 7.80
C GLN A 186 5.94 21.29 8.12
N GLU A 187 4.80 21.95 8.15
CA GLU A 187 3.51 21.30 8.38
C GLU A 187 3.14 20.33 7.25
N MET A 188 3.39 20.70 6.00
CA MET A 188 3.18 19.81 4.85
C MET A 188 4.08 18.57 4.94
N CYS A 189 5.37 18.72 5.27
CA CYS A 189 6.28 17.59 5.48
C CYS A 189 5.75 16.63 6.57
N LYS A 190 5.29 17.16 7.72
CA LYS A 190 4.69 16.35 8.79
C LYS A 190 3.42 15.61 8.34
N MET A 191 2.58 16.27 7.55
CA MET A 191 1.37 15.65 6.99
C MET A 191 1.70 14.55 5.99
N MET A 192 2.65 14.75 5.09
CA MET A 192 3.03 13.74 4.11
C MET A 192 3.63 12.50 4.77
N ARG A 193 4.32 12.66 5.91
CA ARG A 193 4.72 11.53 6.76
C ARG A 193 3.54 10.84 7.43
N GLY A 194 2.54 11.59 7.87
CA GLY A 194 1.26 11.02 8.31
C GLY A 194 0.58 10.25 7.17
N PHE A 195 0.61 10.79 5.95
CA PHE A 195 0.03 10.15 4.79
C PHE A 195 0.76 8.86 4.43
N TYR A 196 2.09 8.83 4.54
CA TYR A 196 2.88 7.63 4.36
C TYR A 196 2.42 6.49 5.29
N VAL A 197 2.21 6.78 6.58
CA VAL A 197 1.70 5.80 7.55
C VAL A 197 0.29 5.33 7.15
N ARG A 198 -0.59 6.24 6.71
CA ARG A 198 -1.92 5.89 6.18
C ARG A 198 -1.82 5.05 4.90
N ALA A 199 -0.94 5.37 3.97
CA ALA A 199 -0.73 4.65 2.72
C ALA A 199 -0.25 3.21 2.95
N ILE A 200 0.63 2.99 3.95
CA ILE A 200 1.00 1.64 4.40
C ILE A 200 -0.24 0.89 4.92
N THR A 201 -1.02 1.53 5.79
CA THR A 201 -2.23 0.94 6.37
C THR A 201 -3.24 0.56 5.27
N ILE A 202 -3.47 1.47 4.32
CA ILE A 202 -4.32 1.25 3.14
C ILE A 202 -3.81 0.07 2.32
N ASN A 203 -2.52 0.02 1.98
CA ASN A 203 -1.95 -1.09 1.19
C ASN A 203 -2.14 -2.45 1.87
N ARG A 204 -1.95 -2.51 3.20
CA ARG A 204 -2.19 -3.74 3.98
C ARG A 204 -3.66 -4.14 3.94
N ALA A 205 -4.57 -3.18 4.13
CA ALA A 205 -6.01 -3.43 4.07
C ALA A 205 -6.45 -3.93 2.70
N MET A 206 -5.94 -3.33 1.62
CA MET A 206 -6.24 -3.77 0.27
C MET A 206 -5.72 -5.18 -0.01
N GLY A 207 -4.51 -5.52 0.47
CA GLY A 207 -4.00 -6.89 0.40
C GLY A 207 -4.90 -7.89 1.12
N TYR A 208 -5.38 -7.54 2.33
CA TYR A 208 -6.32 -8.37 3.07
C TYR A 208 -7.68 -8.53 2.36
N ILE A 209 -8.23 -7.45 1.80
CA ILE A 209 -9.45 -7.50 0.99
C ILE A 209 -9.24 -8.39 -0.24
N SER A 210 -8.15 -8.20 -0.99
CA SER A 210 -7.83 -8.99 -2.19
C SER A 210 -7.61 -10.48 -1.90
N SER A 211 -7.13 -10.83 -0.70
CA SER A 211 -6.98 -12.23 -0.29
C SER A 211 -8.32 -12.97 -0.12
N GLY A 212 -9.42 -12.23 0.09
CA GLY A 212 -10.74 -12.78 0.40
C GLY A 212 -10.86 -13.40 1.79
N GLU A 213 -9.85 -13.26 2.67
CA GLU A 213 -9.86 -13.84 4.02
C GLU A 213 -11.04 -13.37 4.87
N HIS A 214 -11.45 -12.12 4.71
CA HIS A 214 -12.60 -11.53 5.41
C HIS A 214 -13.97 -12.14 5.03
N ARG A 215 -14.03 -13.00 4.00
CA ARG A 215 -15.27 -13.66 3.53
C ARG A 215 -15.37 -15.12 4.00
N LYS A 216 -14.35 -15.62 4.70
CA LYS A 216 -14.30 -16.98 5.24
C LYS A 216 -14.97 -17.02 6.61
#